data_AF-A0A945K2C9-F1
#
_entry.id   AF-A0A945K2C9-F1
#
_cell.length_a   1.000
_cell.length_b   1.000
_cell.length_c   1.000
_cell.angle_alpha   90.00
_cell.angle_beta   90.00
_cell.angle_gamma   90.00
#
_symmetry.space_group_name_H-M   'P 1'
#
loop_
_entity.id
_entity.type
_entity.pdbx_description
1 polymer ?
#
loop_
_entity_poly.entity_id
_entity_poly.type
_entity_poly.pdbx_seq_one_letter_code
_entity_poly.pdbx_strand_id
1 'polypeptide(L)'
;MNANGQHGAIRRLRQQLVEARRQRRSELVDVIAQGVRELGGRGYRCCLVDYQSFRTACYVRVIGFEHDRIKAEVEFPICPGLRSVQWLPLSHLADYDETEPEHLRHIYNDLGSFLKRRDASLARQRPRLCGGPALVTKDRAPRRPTGSGPLAVWWGVAGVLFTCSLVLFIATT
;
A
#
# COMPACT_ATOMS: atom_id res chain seq x y z
N MET A 1 -29.41 -0.14 -21.08
CA MET A 1 -28.60 -0.80 -20.03
C MET A 1 -28.48 0.19 -18.87
N ASN A 2 -29.04 -0.15 -17.71
CA ASN A 2 -29.30 0.80 -16.62
C ASN A 2 -28.01 1.24 -15.93
N ALA A 3 -27.74 2.55 -15.94
CA ALA A 3 -26.66 3.20 -15.19
C ALA A 3 -26.78 3.03 -13.65
N ASN A 4 -27.94 2.58 -13.16
CA ASN A 4 -28.23 2.41 -11.73
C ASN A 4 -27.53 1.21 -11.06
N GLY A 5 -26.96 0.27 -11.83
CA GLY A 5 -26.23 -0.88 -11.25
C GLY A 5 -24.82 -0.54 -10.73
N GLN A 6 -24.32 0.66 -11.06
CA GLN A 6 -22.93 1.06 -10.80
C GLN A 6 -22.76 1.82 -9.48
N HIS A 7 -23.77 2.54 -9.02
CA HIS A 7 -23.71 3.29 -7.76
C HIS A 7 -23.59 2.34 -6.56
N GLY A 8 -22.76 2.70 -5.57
CA GLY A 8 -22.59 1.92 -4.34
C GLY A 8 -21.77 0.63 -4.49
N ALA A 9 -20.98 0.47 -5.56
CA ALA A 9 -20.18 -0.74 -5.75
C ALA A 9 -19.06 -0.85 -4.70
N ILE A 10 -18.36 0.25 -4.41
CA ILE A 10 -17.32 0.27 -3.37
C ILE A 10 -17.96 0.10 -1.99
N ARG A 11 -19.11 0.75 -1.73
CA ARG A 11 -19.91 0.56 -0.51
C ARG A 11 -20.20 -0.92 -0.25
N ARG A 12 -20.71 -1.64 -1.26
CA ARG A 12 -21.03 -3.07 -1.15
C ARG A 12 -19.80 -3.92 -0.81
N LEU A 13 -18.68 -3.73 -1.53
CA LEU A 13 -17.44 -4.45 -1.26
C LEU A 13 -16.89 -4.16 0.15
N ARG A 14 -17.00 -2.90 0.59
CA ARG A 14 -16.58 -2.49 1.94
C ARG A 14 -17.45 -3.12 3.03
N GLN A 15 -18.76 -3.22 2.81
CA GLN A 15 -19.67 -3.93 3.72
C GLN A 15 -19.32 -5.43 3.81
N GLN A 16 -19.07 -6.09 2.67
CA GLN A 16 -18.60 -7.48 2.65
C GLN A 16 -17.27 -7.64 3.38
N LEU A 17 -16.34 -6.68 3.24
CA LEU A 17 -15.07 -6.69 3.97
C LEU A 17 -15.30 -6.61 5.50
N VAL A 18 -16.20 -5.74 5.95
CA VAL A 18 -16.57 -5.63 7.37
C VAL A 18 -17.18 -6.94 7.86
N GLU A 19 -18.08 -7.54 7.09
CA GLU A 19 -18.71 -8.82 7.43
C GLU A 19 -17.70 -9.97 7.51
N ALA A 20 -16.84 -10.10 6.51
CA ALA A 20 -15.75 -11.07 6.47
C ALA A 20 -14.86 -10.97 7.71
N ARG A 21 -14.56 -9.74 8.14
CA ARG A 21 -13.76 -9.46 9.34
C ARG A 21 -14.50 -9.82 10.63
N ARG A 22 -15.78 -9.43 10.76
CA ARG A 22 -16.60 -9.70 11.96
C ARG A 22 -16.84 -11.19 12.16
N GLN A 23 -17.13 -11.91 11.08
CA GLN A 23 -17.49 -13.33 11.13
C GLN A 23 -16.30 -14.27 10.89
N ARG A 24 -15.09 -13.72 10.66
CA ARG A 24 -13.87 -14.47 10.29
C ARG A 24 -14.06 -15.40 9.08
N ARG A 25 -14.90 -14.99 8.13
CA ARG A 25 -15.22 -15.72 6.89
C ARG A 25 -14.19 -15.42 5.82
N SER A 26 -13.21 -16.30 5.65
CA SER A 26 -12.18 -16.16 4.62
C SER A 26 -12.74 -16.30 3.21
N GLU A 27 -13.83 -17.05 3.03
CA GLU A 27 -14.47 -17.26 1.73
C GLU A 27 -14.99 -15.97 1.10
N LEU A 28 -15.34 -14.97 1.91
CA LEU A 28 -15.77 -13.66 1.42
C LEU A 28 -14.61 -12.84 0.83
N VAL A 29 -13.36 -13.16 1.16
CA VAL A 29 -12.19 -12.45 0.64
C VAL A 29 -12.05 -12.69 -0.87
N ASP A 30 -12.28 -13.92 -1.33
CA ASP A 30 -12.22 -14.25 -2.76
C ASP A 30 -13.34 -13.56 -3.55
N VAL A 31 -14.54 -13.47 -2.97
CA VAL A 31 -15.68 -12.73 -3.54
C VAL A 31 -15.34 -11.24 -3.67
N ILE A 32 -14.78 -10.65 -2.62
CA ILE A 32 -14.34 -9.24 -2.63
C ILE A 32 -13.26 -9.03 -3.68
N ALA A 33 -12.24 -9.89 -3.72
CA ALA A 33 -11.16 -9.82 -4.70
C ALA A 33 -11.70 -9.88 -6.14
N GLN A 34 -12.62 -10.79 -6.41
CA GLN A 34 -13.27 -10.91 -7.72
C GLN A 34 -14.08 -9.65 -8.05
N GLY A 35 -14.86 -9.12 -7.11
CA GLY A 35 -15.60 -7.88 -7.29
C GLY A 35 -14.69 -6.69 -7.62
N VAL A 36 -13.55 -6.56 -6.94
CA VAL A 36 -12.57 -5.51 -7.26
C VAL A 36 -11.99 -5.70 -8.67
N ARG A 37 -11.67 -6.92 -9.09
CA ARG A 37 -11.18 -7.19 -10.45
C ARG A 37 -12.21 -6.78 -11.52
N GLU A 38 -13.49 -7.06 -11.28
CA GLU A 38 -14.56 -6.64 -12.18
C GLU A 38 -14.69 -5.12 -12.27
N LEU A 39 -14.55 -4.41 -11.14
CA LEU A 39 -14.48 -2.94 -11.14
C LEU A 39 -13.27 -2.42 -11.91
N GLY A 40 -12.11 -3.08 -11.78
CA GLY A 40 -10.90 -2.76 -12.55
C GLY A 40 -11.08 -2.95 -14.05
N GLY A 41 -11.69 -4.06 -14.48
CA GLY A 41 -11.98 -4.33 -15.89
C GLY A 41 -12.93 -3.31 -16.53
N ARG A 42 -13.72 -2.59 -15.72
CA ARG A 42 -14.64 -1.53 -16.16
C ARG A 42 -14.06 -0.12 -16.01
N GLY A 43 -12.88 0.03 -15.42
CA GLY A 43 -12.33 1.36 -15.10
C GLY A 43 -13.21 2.14 -14.13
N TYR A 44 -13.77 1.47 -13.11
CA TYR A 44 -14.69 2.09 -12.15
C TYR A 44 -14.03 3.29 -11.44
N ARG A 45 -14.74 4.40 -11.31
CA ARG A 45 -14.23 5.62 -10.67
C ARG A 45 -14.81 5.81 -9.28
N CYS A 46 -13.98 6.21 -8.34
CA CYS A 46 -14.36 6.41 -6.95
C CYS A 46 -13.44 7.44 -6.27
N CYS A 47 -13.67 7.68 -4.98
CA CYS A 47 -12.87 8.56 -4.15
C CYS A 47 -11.95 7.77 -3.23
N LEU A 48 -10.72 8.24 -3.10
CA LEU A 48 -9.84 7.95 -1.99
C LEU A 48 -10.12 8.95 -0.87
N VAL A 49 -10.48 8.47 0.31
CA VAL A 49 -10.87 9.29 1.45
C VAL A 49 -9.80 9.25 2.54
N ASP A 50 -9.60 10.40 3.18
CA ASP A 50 -8.74 10.56 4.35
C ASP A 50 -9.62 10.73 5.59
N TYR A 51 -9.56 9.74 6.49
CA TYR A 51 -10.34 9.75 7.74
C TYR A 51 -9.70 10.61 8.82
N GLN A 52 -8.48 11.11 8.64
CA GLN A 52 -7.90 12.07 9.57
C GLN A 52 -8.58 13.44 9.42
N SER A 53 -8.87 13.83 8.18
CA SER A 53 -9.51 15.11 7.85
C SER A 53 -11.01 15.00 7.50
N PHE A 54 -11.53 13.77 7.38
CA PHE A 54 -12.89 13.44 6.91
C PHE A 54 -13.22 14.13 5.57
N ARG A 55 -12.29 14.00 4.62
CA ARG A 55 -12.39 14.60 3.29
C ARG A 55 -11.90 13.65 2.22
N THR A 56 -12.34 13.90 0.99
CA THR A 56 -11.76 13.27 -0.20
C THR A 56 -10.33 13.74 -0.39
N ALA A 57 -9.39 12.80 -0.44
CA ALA A 57 -7.99 13.07 -0.74
C ALA A 57 -7.75 13.14 -2.25
N CYS A 58 -8.28 12.16 -3.00
CA CYS A 58 -8.15 12.08 -4.46
C CYS A 58 -9.36 11.38 -5.09
N TYR A 59 -9.60 11.65 -6.36
CA TYR A 59 -10.44 10.87 -7.25
C TYR A 59 -9.57 9.88 -7.99
N VAL A 60 -10.01 8.63 -8.04
CA VAL A 60 -9.23 7.53 -8.58
C VAL A 60 -10.07 6.66 -9.51
N ARG A 61 -9.40 6.05 -10.47
CA ARG A 61 -9.94 5.02 -11.35
C ARG A 61 -9.34 3.68 -10.98
N VAL A 62 -10.16 2.69 -10.65
CA VAL A 62 -9.73 1.33 -10.37
C VAL A 62 -9.26 0.70 -11.68
N ILE A 63 -8.06 0.12 -11.67
CA ILE A 63 -7.45 -0.51 -12.86
C ILE A 63 -7.01 -1.96 -12.59
N GLY A 64 -7.06 -2.44 -11.35
CA GLY A 64 -6.75 -3.84 -11.04
C GLY A 64 -6.72 -4.16 -9.55
N PHE A 65 -6.42 -5.42 -9.24
CA PHE A 65 -6.27 -5.94 -7.89
C PHE A 65 -5.11 -6.93 -7.83
N GLU A 66 -4.15 -6.68 -6.94
CA GLU A 66 -2.95 -7.50 -6.77
C GLU A 66 -2.42 -7.37 -5.34
N HIS A 67 -1.82 -8.42 -4.79
CA HIS A 67 -1.21 -8.40 -3.44
C HIS A 67 -2.14 -7.81 -2.35
N ASP A 68 -3.41 -8.22 -2.35
CA ASP A 68 -4.46 -7.73 -1.44
C ASP A 68 -4.71 -6.21 -1.48
N ARG A 69 -4.32 -5.56 -2.57
CA ARG A 69 -4.45 -4.12 -2.77
C ARG A 69 -5.08 -3.78 -4.11
N ILE A 70 -5.81 -2.67 -4.08
CA ILE A 70 -6.45 -2.13 -5.26
C ILE A 70 -5.43 -1.28 -6.00
N LYS A 71 -5.14 -1.65 -7.24
CA LYS A 71 -4.36 -0.84 -8.16
C LYS A 71 -5.30 0.23 -8.73
N ALA A 72 -5.01 1.49 -8.45
CA ALA A 72 -5.83 2.60 -8.90
C ALA A 72 -4.96 3.71 -9.49
N GLU A 73 -5.48 4.36 -10.53
CA GLU A 73 -4.89 5.53 -11.14
C GLU A 73 -5.52 6.79 -10.56
N VAL A 74 -4.71 7.74 -10.14
CA VAL A 74 -5.16 9.04 -9.64
C VAL A 74 -5.58 9.91 -10.82
N GLU A 75 -6.86 10.28 -10.85
CA GLU A 75 -7.41 11.19 -11.86
C GLU A 75 -7.34 12.65 -11.41
N PHE A 76 -7.55 12.93 -10.12
CA PHE A 76 -7.55 14.30 -9.57
C PHE A 76 -7.31 14.32 -8.05
N PRO A 77 -6.64 15.33 -7.47
CA PRO A 77 -5.85 16.36 -8.16
C PRO A 77 -4.56 15.79 -8.76
N ILE A 78 -4.13 16.35 -9.89
CA ILE A 78 -2.86 15.99 -10.52
C ILE A 78 -1.74 16.74 -9.80
N CYS A 79 -1.08 16.08 -8.86
CA CYS A 79 0.01 16.66 -8.07
C CYS A 79 1.38 16.29 -8.65
N PRO A 80 2.24 17.26 -9.03
CA PRO A 80 3.60 16.98 -9.46
C PRO A 80 4.38 16.33 -8.30
N GLY A 81 4.86 15.11 -8.53
CA GLY A 81 5.54 14.30 -7.50
C GLY A 81 4.68 13.20 -6.88
N LEU A 82 3.40 13.09 -7.21
CA LEU A 82 2.61 11.89 -6.92
C LEU A 82 2.83 10.83 -7.99
N ARG A 83 2.87 9.54 -7.63
CA ARG A 83 2.75 8.49 -8.65
C ARG A 83 1.33 8.49 -9.21
N SER A 84 1.20 8.36 -10.52
CA SER A 84 -0.12 8.23 -11.17
C SER A 84 -0.85 6.97 -10.71
N VAL A 85 -0.12 5.86 -10.59
CA VAL A 85 -0.66 4.59 -10.08
C VAL A 85 -0.33 4.39 -8.61
N GLN A 86 -1.36 4.05 -7.85
CA GLN A 86 -1.35 3.87 -6.40
C GLN A 86 -1.87 2.48 -6.02
N TRP A 87 -1.44 2.00 -4.86
CA TRP A 87 -1.86 0.72 -4.28
C TRP A 87 -2.65 0.96 -3.00
N LEU A 88 -3.97 1.00 -3.14
CA LEU A 88 -4.89 1.51 -2.14
C LEU A 88 -5.61 0.36 -1.40
N PRO A 89 -5.89 0.51 -0.10
CA PRO A 89 -6.77 -0.40 0.61
C PRO A 89 -8.23 -0.10 0.27
N LEU A 90 -9.06 -1.15 0.13
CA LEU A 90 -10.51 -1.01 -0.09
C LEU A 90 -11.19 -0.15 0.99
N SER A 91 -10.67 -0.20 2.22
CA SER A 91 -11.24 0.54 3.35
C SER A 91 -11.18 2.07 3.22
N HIS A 92 -10.29 2.60 2.38
CA HIS A 92 -10.18 4.05 2.14
C HIS A 92 -10.81 4.46 0.80
N LEU A 93 -11.51 3.55 0.11
CA LEU A 93 -12.29 3.90 -1.06
C LEU A 93 -13.75 4.16 -0.67
N ALA A 94 -14.34 5.16 -1.31
CA ALA A 94 -15.73 5.54 -1.15
C ALA A 94 -16.35 5.88 -2.51
N ASP A 95 -17.63 5.59 -2.67
CA ASP A 95 -18.38 6.03 -3.85
C ASP A 95 -18.60 7.56 -3.82
N TYR A 96 -18.91 8.18 -4.95
CA TYR A 96 -19.03 9.64 -5.05
C TYR A 96 -20.13 10.23 -4.16
N ASP A 97 -21.21 9.48 -3.95
CA ASP A 97 -22.31 9.83 -3.06
C ASP A 97 -21.96 9.70 -1.56
N GLU A 98 -20.79 9.15 -1.22
CA GLU A 98 -20.34 8.94 0.16
C GLU A 98 -19.31 9.96 0.65
N THR A 99 -18.98 10.96 -0.17
CA THR A 99 -17.88 11.90 0.12
C THR A 99 -18.22 12.97 1.16
N GLU A 100 -19.47 13.04 1.61
CA GLU A 100 -19.89 13.98 2.64
C GLU A 100 -19.27 13.63 4.01
N PRO A 101 -18.85 14.61 4.82
CA PRO A 101 -18.16 14.36 6.08
C PRO A 101 -18.91 13.44 7.04
N GLU A 102 -20.24 13.53 7.09
CA GLU A 102 -21.06 12.67 7.96
C GLU A 102 -21.04 11.21 7.52
N HIS A 103 -21.15 10.96 6.21
CA HIS A 103 -21.01 9.62 5.66
C HIS A 103 -19.62 9.04 5.93
N LEU A 104 -18.57 9.85 5.78
CA LEU A 104 -17.20 9.41 6.08
C LEU A 104 -17.01 9.07 7.57
N ARG A 105 -17.66 9.79 8.49
CA ARG A 105 -17.67 9.45 9.92
C ARG A 105 -18.37 8.12 10.19
N HIS A 106 -19.52 7.88 9.56
CA HIS A 106 -20.21 6.59 9.66
C HIS A 106 -19.35 5.44 9.15
N ILE A 107 -18.74 5.60 7.98
CA ILE A 107 -17.83 4.61 7.39
C ILE A 107 -16.63 4.34 8.32
N TYR A 108 -16.03 5.40 8.87
CA TYR A 108 -14.92 5.27 9.81
C TYR A 108 -15.34 4.54 11.09
N ASN A 109 -16.52 4.83 11.63
CA ASN A 109 -17.01 4.16 12.85
C ASN A 109 -17.23 2.65 12.61
N ASP A 110 -17.74 2.26 11.44
CA ASP A 110 -17.93 0.86 11.07
C ASP A 110 -16.61 0.09 10.88
N LEU A 111 -15.60 0.76 10.32
CA LEU A 111 -14.30 0.19 9.99
C LEU A 111 -13.25 0.38 11.09
N GLY A 112 -13.48 1.27 12.04
CA GLY A 112 -12.43 1.87 12.89
C GLY A 112 -11.62 0.85 13.68
N SER A 113 -12.25 -0.23 14.14
CA SER A 113 -11.59 -1.33 14.85
C SER A 113 -10.65 -2.17 13.97
N PHE A 114 -10.80 -2.09 12.65
CA PHE A 114 -10.02 -2.86 11.66
C PHE A 114 -9.01 -1.99 10.90
N LEU A 115 -9.06 -0.66 11.04
CA LEU A 115 -8.17 0.27 10.36
C LEU A 115 -6.82 0.37 11.08
N LYS A 116 -5.74 0.05 10.37
CA LYS A 116 -4.37 0.28 10.88
C LYS A 116 -3.95 1.75 10.86
N ARG A 117 -4.50 2.53 9.93
CA ARG A 117 -4.19 3.94 9.69
C ARG A 117 -5.45 4.68 9.28
N ARG A 118 -5.49 5.97 9.62
CA ARG A 118 -6.59 6.89 9.26
C ARG A 118 -6.29 7.65 7.97
N ASP A 119 -5.01 7.84 7.67
CA ASP A 119 -4.55 8.64 6.54
C ASP A 119 -4.50 7.82 5.25
N ALA A 120 -4.93 8.46 4.16
CA ALA A 120 -4.77 7.96 2.80
C ALA A 120 -3.32 8.18 2.32
N SER A 121 -2.36 7.47 2.91
CA SER A 121 -0.94 7.62 2.56
C SER A 121 -0.69 7.27 1.08
N LEU A 122 -0.35 8.27 0.27
CA LEU A 122 -0.09 8.13 -1.15
C LEU A 122 1.41 8.03 -1.47
N ALA A 123 1.76 7.13 -2.39
CA ALA A 123 3.13 6.97 -2.84
C ALA A 123 3.57 8.17 -3.70
N ARG A 124 4.66 8.80 -3.29
CA ARG A 124 5.33 9.86 -4.06
C ARG A 124 6.31 9.26 -5.07
N GLN A 125 6.56 10.00 -6.15
CA GLN A 125 7.66 9.73 -7.06
C GLN A 125 8.95 9.86 -6.27
N ARG A 126 9.86 8.89 -6.42
CA ARG A 126 11.22 9.09 -5.92
C ARG A 126 11.84 10.20 -6.76
N PRO A 127 12.51 11.19 -6.15
CA PRO A 127 13.31 12.15 -6.91
C PRO A 127 14.23 11.33 -7.81
N ARG A 128 14.06 11.45 -9.13
CA ARG A 128 15.10 11.00 -10.03
C ARG A 128 16.24 11.96 -9.75
N LEU A 129 17.32 11.47 -9.15
CA LEU A 129 18.59 12.19 -9.15
C LEU A 129 18.88 12.42 -10.64
N CYS A 130 18.60 13.63 -11.11
CA CYS A 130 18.99 14.03 -12.44
C CYS A 130 20.50 13.81 -12.49
N GLY A 131 20.94 12.90 -13.35
CA GLY A 131 22.32 12.84 -13.80
C GLY A 131 22.60 14.12 -14.58
N GLY A 132 22.75 15.25 -13.87
CA GLY A 132 23.48 16.39 -14.38
C GLY A 132 24.92 15.94 -14.62
N PRO A 133 25.62 16.52 -15.60
CA PRO A 133 27.01 16.16 -15.85
C PRO A 133 27.76 16.32 -14.54
N ALA A 134 28.41 15.24 -14.10
CA ALA A 134 29.37 15.34 -13.02
C ALA A 134 30.38 16.39 -13.45
N LEU A 135 30.30 17.59 -12.86
CA LEU A 135 31.42 18.52 -12.87
C LEU A 135 32.53 17.77 -12.15
N VAL A 136 33.39 17.16 -12.97
CA VAL A 136 34.66 16.58 -12.56
C VAL A 136 35.47 17.74 -11.99
N THR A 137 35.32 18.00 -10.69
CA THR A 137 36.36 18.69 -9.94
C THR A 137 37.53 17.73 -9.86
N LYS A 138 38.37 17.85 -10.87
CA LYS A 138 39.67 17.22 -10.99
C LYS A 138 40.60 17.84 -9.94
N ASP A 139 40.50 17.39 -8.69
CA ASP A 139 41.62 17.51 -7.76
C ASP A 139 42.21 16.13 -7.50
N ARG A 140 43.21 15.87 -8.33
CA ARG A 140 44.08 14.71 -8.27
C ARG A 140 45.25 15.09 -7.37
N ALA A 141 45.29 14.54 -6.16
CA ALA A 141 46.55 14.35 -5.43
C ALA A 141 46.82 12.84 -5.28
N PRO A 142 48.07 12.39 -5.45
CA PRO A 142 48.37 11.01 -5.85
C PRO A 142 48.48 10.03 -4.67
N ARG A 143 48.20 8.77 -5.03
CA ARG A 143 48.29 7.53 -4.24
C ARG A 143 49.64 7.30 -3.56
N ARG A 144 49.62 6.63 -2.41
CA ARG A 144 50.54 5.53 -2.13
C ARG A 144 49.77 4.24 -1.79
N PRO A 145 50.10 3.09 -2.39
CA PRO A 145 49.45 1.81 -2.15
C PRO A 145 50.29 0.91 -1.24
N THR A 146 49.63 0.24 -0.30
CA THR A 146 50.05 -1.00 0.39
C THR A 146 48.80 -1.39 1.18
N GLY A 147 48.11 -2.51 0.98
CA GLY A 147 48.43 -3.82 0.43
C GLY A 147 47.64 -4.82 1.29
N SER A 148 47.11 -5.90 0.69
CA SER A 148 46.28 -6.96 1.30
C SER A 148 44.86 -6.54 1.71
N GLY A 149 43.75 -7.20 1.37
CA GLY A 149 43.42 -8.41 0.63
C GLY A 149 41.92 -8.66 0.86
N PRO A 150 41.16 -9.27 -0.07
CA PRO A 150 39.72 -9.45 0.06
C PRO A 150 39.43 -10.79 0.75
N LEU A 151 38.85 -10.80 1.96
CA LEU A 151 38.22 -11.97 2.63
C LEU A 151 38.05 -11.66 4.14
N ALA A 152 37.01 -10.92 4.57
CA ALA A 152 36.85 -10.68 6.02
C ALA A 152 35.46 -10.31 6.56
N VAL A 153 34.35 -10.44 5.82
CA VAL A 153 33.03 -10.07 6.39
C VAL A 153 31.90 -11.06 6.05
N TRP A 154 32.22 -12.32 5.73
CA TRP A 154 31.23 -13.39 5.49
C TRP A 154 31.16 -14.45 6.61
N TRP A 155 31.83 -14.24 7.75
CA TRP A 155 31.87 -15.19 8.88
C TRP A 155 31.03 -14.80 10.11
N GLY A 156 30.03 -13.92 9.95
CA GLY A 156 29.14 -13.53 11.06
C GLY A 156 27.86 -14.37 11.21
N VAL A 157 27.47 -15.16 10.21
CA VAL A 157 26.13 -15.78 10.16
C VAL A 157 26.14 -17.28 10.49
N ALA A 158 27.29 -17.97 10.44
CA ALA A 158 27.36 -19.40 10.74
C ALA A 158 27.59 -19.74 12.23
N GLY A 159 28.11 -18.81 13.04
CA GLY A 159 28.47 -19.07 14.44
C GLY A 159 27.33 -18.92 15.46
N VAL A 160 26.29 -18.15 15.15
CA VAL A 160 25.17 -17.88 16.09
C VAL A 160 24.10 -18.99 16.06
N LEU A 161 24.05 -19.80 15.00
CA LEU A 161 23.12 -20.94 14.92
C LEU A 161 23.63 -22.21 15.63
N PHE A 162 24.91 -22.28 16.01
CA PHE A 162 25.46 -23.47 16.69
C PHE A 162 25.38 -23.40 18.22
N THR A 163 25.25 -22.21 18.82
CA THR A 163 25.19 -22.06 20.27
C THR A 163 23.77 -22.15 20.85
N CYS A 164 22.71 -21.91 20.05
CA CYS A 164 21.33 -22.09 20.52
C CYS A 164 20.89 -23.55 20.64
N SER A 165 21.47 -24.48 19.87
CA SER A 165 21.16 -25.92 20.02
C SER A 165 21.79 -26.57 21.26
N LEU A 166 22.87 -26.00 21.81
CA LEU A 166 23.52 -26.55 23.02
C LEU A 166 22.76 -26.20 24.31
N VAL A 167 22.10 -25.03 24.36
CA VAL A 167 21.35 -24.58 25.55
C VAL A 167 20.05 -25.38 25.74
N LEU A 168 19.43 -25.87 24.66
CA LEU A 168 18.23 -26.71 24.74
C LEU A 168 18.52 -28.15 25.19
N PHE A 169 19.75 -28.64 25.04
CA PHE A 169 20.13 -30.00 25.43
C PHE A 169 20.48 -30.14 26.92
N ILE A 170 20.94 -29.07 27.57
CA ILE A 170 21.29 -29.07 29.01
C ILE A 170 20.04 -28.86 29.90
N ALA A 171 18.97 -28.26 29.36
CA ALA A 171 17.74 -28.01 30.12
C ALA A 171 16.76 -29.21 30.13
N THR A 172 17.09 -30.32 29.46
CA THR A 172 16.20 -31.50 29.34
C THR A 172 16.86 -32.83 29.74
N THR A 173 17.98 -32.80 30.47
CA THR A 173 18.61 -33.97 31.11
C THR A 173 18.75 -33.79 32.61
#